data_AF-A0A2S7KX97-F1
#
_entry.id   AF-A0A2S7KX97-F1
#
_cell.length_a   1.000
_cell.length_b   1.000
_cell.length_c   1.000
_cell.angle_alpha   90.00
_cell.angle_beta   90.00
_cell.angle_gamma   90.00
#
_symmetry.space_group_name_H-M   'P 1'
#
loop_
_entity.id
_entity.type
_entity.pdbx_description
1 polymer ?
#
loop_
_entity_poly.entity_id
_entity_poly.type
_entity_poly.pdbx_seq_one_letter_code
_entity_poly.pdbx_strand_id
1 'polypeptide(L)'
;MRDDFIQKTKDNLAKRVAFTCSNPKCNIVTIGPNSNSAKTTSIGVAAHITAASKGGPRYESSLTSEQRKSINNGIWLCQSCSKLIDTDVGLYSTKSLNEWKNQAEKTAGERLNKQMATDSMFANSEDFESIKENGFYEKEFSGQKVRYYLQGAFLHVEHEPTPGIIAYYVLDQNGNVVENKFPHELSEYEVIIEPGLILRTRIKKLSNQLSEEIIFMKWGNVAHLIKNNEGLLVSFNIKRGCTISHTEKKIWIKRPEFKK
;
A
#
# COMPACT_ATOMS: atom_id res chain seq x y z
N MET A 1 -0.72 -5.01 -47.73
CA MET A 1 -1.60 -5.70 -46.77
C MET A 1 -1.00 -5.54 -45.37
N ARG A 2 -1.81 -5.26 -44.35
CA ARG A 2 -1.35 -5.02 -42.97
C ARG A 2 -1.86 -6.13 -42.07
N ASP A 3 -0.97 -6.72 -41.28
CA ASP A 3 -1.26 -7.83 -40.38
C ASP A 3 -1.83 -7.35 -39.04
N ASP A 4 -3.04 -6.80 -39.08
CA ASP A 4 -3.69 -6.27 -37.88
C ASP A 4 -4.20 -7.36 -36.93
N PHE A 5 -4.17 -7.05 -35.63
CA PHE A 5 -4.73 -7.91 -34.60
C PHE A 5 -6.24 -8.06 -34.76
N ILE A 6 -6.73 -9.29 -34.62
CA ILE A 6 -8.17 -9.55 -34.46
C ILE A 6 -8.68 -9.00 -33.11
N GLN A 7 -9.98 -8.73 -33.00
CA GLN A 7 -10.56 -8.14 -31.80
C GLN A 7 -10.25 -8.94 -30.52
N LYS A 8 -10.34 -10.28 -30.59
CA LYS A 8 -9.99 -11.18 -29.47
C LYS A 8 -8.57 -10.95 -28.94
N THR A 9 -7.61 -10.73 -29.84
CA THR A 9 -6.21 -10.45 -29.45
C THR A 9 -6.09 -9.09 -28.77
N LYS A 10 -6.78 -8.07 -29.29
CA LYS A 10 -6.79 -6.72 -28.68
C LYS A 10 -7.38 -6.76 -27.27
N ASP A 11 -8.50 -7.45 -27.10
CA ASP A 11 -9.18 -7.60 -25.80
C ASP A 11 -8.30 -8.34 -24.80
N ASN A 12 -7.63 -9.41 -25.23
CA ASN A 12 -6.72 -10.16 -24.37
C ASN A 12 -5.50 -9.31 -23.96
N LEU A 13 -4.89 -8.55 -24.88
CA LEU A 13 -3.80 -7.64 -24.55
C LEU A 13 -4.22 -6.62 -23.48
N ALA A 14 -5.40 -6.03 -23.63
CA ALA A 14 -5.93 -5.08 -22.66
C ALA A 14 -6.19 -5.73 -21.29
N LYS A 15 -6.87 -6.88 -21.26
CA LYS A 15 -7.25 -7.59 -20.03
C LYS A 15 -6.04 -8.08 -19.24
N ARG A 16 -4.99 -8.57 -19.92
CA ARG A 16 -3.76 -9.09 -19.29
C ARG A 16 -3.03 -8.04 -18.46
N VAL A 17 -3.23 -6.76 -18.76
CA VAL A 17 -2.64 -5.63 -18.01
C VAL A 17 -3.69 -4.80 -17.30
N ALA A 18 -4.89 -5.35 -17.07
CA ALA A 18 -6.03 -4.69 -16.44
C ALA A 18 -6.34 -3.30 -17.04
N PHE A 19 -6.30 -3.20 -18.37
CA PHE A 19 -6.51 -1.96 -19.13
C PHE A 19 -5.58 -0.82 -18.69
N THR A 20 -4.37 -1.12 -18.24
CA THR A 20 -3.35 -0.15 -17.86
C THR A 20 -2.27 -0.06 -18.94
N CYS A 21 -1.83 1.15 -19.28
CA CYS A 21 -0.75 1.36 -20.25
C CYS A 21 0.53 0.65 -19.80
N SER A 22 1.11 -0.20 -20.67
CA SER A 22 2.33 -0.97 -20.34
C SER A 22 3.63 -0.15 -20.30
N ASN A 23 3.60 1.15 -20.62
CA ASN A 23 4.77 2.01 -20.44
C ASN A 23 5.03 2.22 -18.93
N PRO A 24 6.19 1.80 -18.38
CA PRO A 24 6.49 1.85 -16.94
C PRO A 24 6.47 3.26 -16.34
N LYS A 25 6.65 4.31 -17.15
CA LYS A 25 6.59 5.71 -16.70
C LYS A 25 5.20 6.33 -16.84
N CYS A 26 4.27 5.65 -17.51
CA CYS A 26 2.91 6.15 -17.76
C CYS A 26 1.89 5.51 -16.82
N ASN A 27 1.72 4.18 -16.88
CA ASN A 27 0.81 3.40 -16.01
C ASN A 27 -0.63 3.95 -15.86
N ILE A 28 -1.13 4.74 -16.80
CA ILE A 28 -2.50 5.26 -16.74
C ILE A 28 -3.52 4.16 -17.06
N VAL A 29 -4.68 4.24 -16.42
CA VAL A 29 -5.85 3.45 -16.81
C VAL A 29 -6.34 3.95 -18.17
N THR A 30 -6.62 3.02 -19.08
CA THR A 30 -6.99 3.34 -20.46
C THR A 30 -8.46 3.11 -20.77
N ILE A 31 -9.27 2.72 -19.79
CA ILE A 31 -10.72 2.47 -19.95
C ILE A 31 -11.52 3.18 -18.85
N GLY A 32 -12.72 3.62 -19.19
CA GLY A 32 -13.63 4.26 -18.25
C GLY A 32 -15.08 4.24 -18.73
N PRO A 33 -16.00 4.79 -17.91
CA PRO A 33 -17.41 4.88 -18.26
C PRO A 33 -17.66 5.77 -19.48
N ASN A 34 -18.83 5.61 -20.08
CA ASN A 34 -19.34 6.47 -21.15
C ASN A 34 -20.70 7.06 -20.72
N SER A 35 -21.11 8.18 -21.34
CA SER A 35 -22.44 8.77 -21.09
C SER A 35 -23.58 7.82 -21.47
N ASN A 36 -23.35 6.94 -22.45
CA ASN A 36 -24.22 5.81 -22.73
C ASN A 36 -23.84 4.62 -21.83
N SER A 37 -24.79 4.18 -20.99
CA SER A 37 -24.60 3.09 -20.02
C SER A 37 -24.27 1.72 -20.64
N ALA A 38 -24.60 1.50 -21.91
CA ALA A 38 -24.27 0.28 -22.65
C ALA A 38 -22.87 0.30 -23.28
N LYS A 39 -22.07 1.36 -23.07
CA LYS A 39 -20.76 1.56 -23.69
C LYS A 39 -19.68 1.90 -22.67
N THR A 40 -18.43 1.71 -23.10
CA THR A 40 -17.23 2.16 -22.38
C THR A 40 -16.43 3.10 -23.27
N THR A 41 -15.64 3.96 -22.64
CA THR A 41 -14.67 4.83 -23.30
C THR A 41 -13.28 4.24 -23.12
N SER A 42 -12.52 4.06 -24.21
CA SER A 42 -11.14 3.56 -24.15
C SER A 42 -10.18 4.45 -24.93
N ILE A 43 -9.05 4.79 -24.30
CA ILE A 43 -7.90 5.44 -24.95
C ILE A 43 -6.74 4.46 -25.17
N GLY A 44 -6.98 3.16 -24.93
CA GLY A 44 -5.99 2.11 -25.08
C GLY A 44 -6.01 1.49 -26.48
N VAL A 45 -4.84 1.10 -26.97
CA VAL A 45 -4.62 0.47 -28.27
C VAL A 45 -3.67 -0.71 -28.14
N ALA A 46 -3.90 -1.74 -28.96
CA ALA A 46 -2.96 -2.84 -29.15
C ALA A 46 -1.91 -2.41 -30.18
N ALA A 47 -0.71 -2.10 -29.70
CA ALA A 47 0.43 -1.73 -30.54
C ALA A 47 1.26 -2.97 -30.90
N HIS A 48 1.85 -2.97 -32.09
CA HIS A 48 2.76 -4.02 -32.53
C HIS A 48 4.18 -3.72 -32.02
N ILE A 49 4.84 -4.71 -31.42
CA ILE A 49 6.25 -4.64 -31.00
C ILE A 49 7.14 -4.60 -32.25
N THR A 50 6.91 -5.51 -33.20
CA THR A 50 7.47 -5.46 -34.56
C THR A 50 6.36 -5.17 -35.57
N ALA A 51 6.61 -4.30 -36.55
CA ALA A 51 5.56 -3.80 -37.43
C ALA A 51 4.73 -4.89 -38.14
N ALA A 52 3.43 -4.58 -38.26
CA ALA A 52 2.42 -5.37 -38.98
C ALA A 52 2.58 -5.38 -40.50
N SER A 53 3.48 -4.56 -41.04
CA SER A 53 3.71 -4.44 -42.49
C SER A 53 5.13 -3.99 -42.77
N LYS A 54 5.65 -4.37 -43.95
CA LYS A 54 6.96 -3.94 -44.43
C LYS A 54 7.07 -2.41 -44.41
N GLY A 55 8.22 -1.90 -43.98
CA GLY A 55 8.50 -0.47 -43.88
C GLY A 55 7.98 0.21 -42.61
N GLY A 56 7.30 -0.53 -41.71
CA GLY A 56 6.91 0.00 -40.41
C GLY A 56 8.04 -0.05 -39.35
N PRO A 57 7.82 0.57 -38.18
CA PRO A 57 8.76 0.55 -37.06
C PRO A 57 9.15 -0.86 -36.63
N ARG A 58 10.46 -1.12 -36.47
CA ARG A 58 11.00 -2.43 -36.02
C ARG A 58 10.49 -3.62 -36.87
N TYR A 59 10.27 -3.43 -38.16
CA TYR A 59 9.82 -4.51 -39.04
C TYR A 59 10.85 -5.64 -39.10
N GLU A 60 10.43 -6.85 -38.74
CA GLU A 60 11.25 -8.05 -38.80
C GLU A 60 10.77 -8.93 -39.97
N SER A 61 11.60 -9.15 -41.00
CA SER A 61 11.20 -9.88 -42.22
C SER A 61 11.02 -11.37 -42.02
N SER A 62 11.67 -11.96 -41.00
CA SER A 62 11.60 -13.40 -40.72
C SER A 62 10.24 -13.85 -40.15
N LEU A 63 9.40 -12.92 -39.65
CA LEU A 63 8.11 -13.26 -39.06
C LEU A 63 7.02 -13.56 -40.12
N THR A 64 6.27 -14.64 -39.90
CA THR A 64 5.06 -14.97 -40.67
C THR A 64 3.89 -14.03 -40.34
N SER A 65 2.84 -14.04 -41.18
CA SER A 65 1.62 -13.24 -40.92
C SER A 65 0.97 -13.62 -39.58
N GLU A 66 0.94 -14.92 -39.25
CA GLU A 66 0.41 -15.44 -37.99
C GLU A 66 1.22 -14.95 -36.80
N GLN A 67 2.55 -14.94 -36.91
CA GLN A 67 3.45 -14.43 -35.87
C GLN A 67 3.28 -12.92 -35.67
N ARG A 68 3.09 -12.15 -36.75
CA ARG A 68 2.83 -10.70 -36.64
C ARG A 68 1.51 -10.38 -35.93
N LYS A 69 0.48 -11.19 -36.16
CA LYS A 69 -0.84 -11.09 -35.52
C LYS A 69 -0.92 -11.76 -34.14
N SER A 70 0.13 -12.46 -33.74
CA SER A 70 0.16 -13.16 -32.45
C SER A 70 0.15 -12.16 -31.30
N ILE A 71 -0.53 -12.54 -30.21
CA ILE A 71 -0.50 -11.79 -28.96
C ILE A 71 0.94 -11.57 -28.47
N ASN A 72 1.88 -12.45 -28.79
CA ASN A 72 3.29 -12.32 -28.43
C ASN A 72 3.93 -11.08 -29.04
N ASN A 73 3.52 -10.68 -30.24
CA ASN A 73 3.98 -9.47 -30.92
C ASN A 73 3.19 -8.20 -30.55
N GLY A 74 2.24 -8.29 -29.61
CA GLY A 74 1.43 -7.15 -29.16
C GLY A 74 1.82 -6.63 -27.78
N ILE A 75 1.62 -5.33 -27.57
CA ILE A 75 1.69 -4.65 -26.27
C ILE A 75 0.50 -3.68 -26.15
N TRP A 76 -0.07 -3.53 -24.94
CA TRP A 76 -1.19 -2.60 -24.70
C TRP A 76 -0.67 -1.24 -24.23
N LEU A 77 -1.01 -0.16 -24.95
CA LEU A 77 -0.55 1.20 -24.63
C LEU A 77 -1.70 2.19 -24.73
N CYS A 78 -1.60 3.34 -24.06
CA CYS A 78 -2.46 4.48 -24.41
C CYS A 78 -2.07 5.03 -25.79
N GLN A 79 -2.99 5.73 -26.46
CA GLN A 79 -2.76 6.32 -27.78
C GLN A 79 -1.46 7.15 -27.84
N SER A 80 -1.18 7.98 -26.83
CA SER A 80 0.03 8.80 -26.76
C SER A 80 1.32 7.95 -26.68
N CYS A 81 1.34 6.92 -25.84
CA CYS A 81 2.50 6.03 -25.71
C CYS A 81 2.69 5.17 -26.97
N SER A 82 1.61 4.75 -27.62
CA SER A 82 1.71 4.03 -28.90
C SER A 82 2.38 4.90 -29.96
N LYS A 83 2.05 6.19 -30.03
CA LYS A 83 2.70 7.10 -30.98
C LYS A 83 4.17 7.36 -30.62
N LEU A 84 4.47 7.50 -29.33
CA LEU A 84 5.81 7.73 -28.81
C LEU A 84 6.78 6.62 -29.25
N ILE A 85 6.41 5.36 -29.04
CA ILE A 85 7.30 4.21 -29.35
C ILE A 85 7.58 4.06 -30.84
N ASP A 86 6.66 4.49 -31.70
CA ASP A 86 6.81 4.40 -33.16
C ASP A 86 7.58 5.58 -33.74
N THR A 87 7.70 6.68 -32.99
CA THR A 87 8.42 7.88 -33.43
C THR A 87 9.91 7.79 -33.12
N ASP A 88 10.31 7.12 -32.03
CA ASP A 88 11.71 6.94 -31.63
C ASP A 88 12.08 5.46 -31.51
N VAL A 89 12.32 4.82 -32.65
CA VAL A 89 12.66 3.39 -32.73
C VAL A 89 14.01 3.08 -32.06
N GLY A 90 14.93 4.04 -32.04
CA GLY A 90 16.25 3.88 -31.42
C GLY A 90 16.14 3.75 -29.90
N LEU A 91 15.34 4.62 -29.27
CA LEU A 91 15.09 4.57 -27.83
C LEU A 91 14.17 3.40 -27.44
N TYR A 92 13.19 3.06 -28.28
CA TYR A 92 12.19 2.03 -28.01
C TYR A 92 12.40 0.79 -28.88
N SER A 93 13.44 0.02 -28.53
CA SER A 93 13.79 -1.24 -29.20
C SER A 93 12.75 -2.36 -28.96
N THR A 94 12.77 -3.40 -29.79
CA THR A 94 11.94 -4.61 -29.59
C THR A 94 12.19 -5.25 -28.24
N LYS A 95 13.44 -5.28 -27.78
CA LYS A 95 13.82 -5.80 -26.46
C LYS A 95 13.15 -5.00 -25.34
N SER A 96 13.27 -3.68 -25.37
CA SER A 96 12.68 -2.79 -24.36
C SER A 96 11.16 -2.90 -24.30
N LEU A 97 10.48 -3.02 -25.46
CA LEU A 97 9.03 -3.21 -25.49
C LEU A 97 8.59 -4.58 -24.95
N ASN A 98 9.37 -5.63 -25.17
CA ASN A 98 9.12 -6.93 -24.53
C ASN A 98 9.30 -6.87 -23.01
N GLU A 99 10.31 -6.14 -22.52
CA GLU A 99 10.51 -5.90 -21.08
C GLU A 99 9.32 -5.13 -20.49
N TRP A 100 8.83 -4.09 -21.16
CA TRP A 100 7.65 -3.31 -20.74
C TRP A 100 6.40 -4.18 -20.65
N LYS A 101 6.15 -5.01 -21.67
CA LYS A 101 5.05 -5.96 -21.68
C LYS A 101 5.12 -6.92 -20.49
N ASN A 102 6.25 -7.59 -20.31
CA ASN A 102 6.43 -8.58 -19.23
C ASN A 102 6.26 -7.93 -17.86
N GLN A 103 6.84 -6.75 -17.65
CA GLN A 103 6.71 -6.02 -16.39
C GLN A 103 5.27 -5.58 -16.13
N ALA A 104 4.55 -5.11 -17.15
CA ALA A 104 3.15 -4.70 -17.01
C ALA A 104 2.24 -5.88 -16.66
N GLU A 105 2.41 -7.03 -17.31
CA GLU A 105 1.66 -8.25 -17.01
C GLU A 105 1.98 -8.78 -15.61
N LYS A 106 3.26 -8.80 -15.21
CA LYS A 106 3.68 -9.15 -13.85
C LYS A 106 3.03 -8.22 -12.82
N THR A 107 3.09 -6.91 -13.05
CA THR A 107 2.51 -5.89 -12.15
C THR A 107 1.00 -6.06 -12.04
N ALA A 108 0.30 -6.37 -13.14
CA ALA A 108 -1.14 -6.64 -13.12
C ALA A 108 -1.46 -7.92 -12.32
N GLY A 109 -0.68 -8.99 -12.51
CA GLY A 109 -0.80 -10.21 -11.72
C GLY A 109 -0.55 -9.97 -10.23
N GLU A 110 0.48 -9.21 -9.87
CA GLU A 110 0.76 -8.81 -8.49
C GLU A 110 -0.38 -7.99 -7.88
N ARG A 111 -0.97 -7.05 -8.62
CA ARG A 111 -2.13 -6.27 -8.15
C ARG A 111 -3.36 -7.12 -7.92
N LEU A 112 -3.63 -8.07 -8.82
CA LEU A 112 -4.71 -9.03 -8.66
C LEU A 112 -4.50 -9.92 -7.42
N ASN A 113 -3.28 -10.42 -7.24
CA ASN A 113 -2.92 -11.23 -6.08
C ASN A 113 -2.88 -10.42 -4.79
N LYS A 114 -2.56 -9.12 -4.83
CA LYS A 114 -2.65 -8.21 -3.66
C LYS A 114 -4.08 -8.01 -3.16
N GLN A 115 -5.10 -8.17 -4.00
CA GLN A 115 -6.50 -8.23 -3.53
C GLN A 115 -6.80 -9.52 -2.76
N MET A 116 -6.02 -10.59 -2.98
CA MET A 116 -6.07 -11.81 -2.16
C MET A 116 -5.11 -11.75 -0.97
N ALA A 117 -4.08 -10.91 -1.06
CA ALA A 117 -3.01 -10.72 -0.07
C ALA A 117 -3.13 -9.40 0.71
N THR A 118 -4.35 -8.87 0.86
CA THR A 118 -4.64 -7.92 1.96
C THR A 118 -4.42 -8.54 3.34
N ASP A 119 -4.22 -9.86 3.41
CA ASP A 119 -3.69 -10.59 4.58
C ASP A 119 -2.15 -10.57 4.69
N SER A 120 -1.38 -9.98 3.75
CA SER A 120 0.09 -10.12 3.77
C SER A 120 0.89 -8.84 3.46
N MET A 121 0.50 -7.70 4.04
CA MET A 121 1.39 -6.53 4.09
C MET A 121 2.71 -6.76 4.87
N PHE A 122 2.94 -7.94 5.45
CA PHE A 122 4.17 -8.30 6.17
C PHE A 122 4.88 -9.57 5.65
N ALA A 123 4.51 -10.11 4.47
CA ALA A 123 5.20 -11.28 3.93
C ALA A 123 6.52 -10.89 3.24
N ASN A 124 7.56 -10.66 4.05
CA ASN A 124 8.97 -10.95 3.72
C ASN A 124 9.85 -10.75 4.96
N SER A 125 9.79 -11.70 5.88
CA SER A 125 10.88 -12.02 6.81
C SER A 125 10.69 -13.45 7.28
N GLU A 126 11.75 -14.25 7.27
CA GLU A 126 11.79 -15.70 7.55
C GLU A 126 11.38 -16.11 8.99
N ASP A 127 10.74 -15.23 9.75
CA ASP A 127 10.47 -15.35 11.20
C ASP A 127 8.96 -15.32 11.57
N PHE A 128 8.04 -15.58 10.63
CA PHE A 128 6.61 -15.56 10.94
C PHE A 128 6.08 -16.97 11.24
N GLU A 129 5.85 -17.27 12.53
CA GLU A 129 4.99 -18.38 12.92
C GLU A 129 3.54 -18.06 12.54
N SER A 130 2.87 -18.99 11.85
CA SER A 130 1.44 -18.87 11.57
C SER A 130 0.65 -19.01 12.89
N ILE A 131 0.02 -17.92 13.33
CA ILE A 131 -0.85 -17.90 14.51
C ILE A 131 -2.19 -18.57 14.15
N LYS A 132 -2.58 -19.63 14.87
CA LYS A 132 -3.86 -20.34 14.69
C LYS A 132 -4.94 -19.69 15.55
N GLU A 133 -6.19 -19.71 15.07
CA GLU A 133 -7.37 -19.05 15.67
C GLU A 133 -7.74 -19.52 17.10
N ASN A 134 -7.02 -20.49 17.68
CA ASN A 134 -7.22 -20.96 19.06
C ASN A 134 -5.89 -21.34 19.77
N GLY A 135 -4.76 -20.86 19.25
CA GLY A 135 -3.44 -21.11 19.84
C GLY A 135 -3.05 -19.96 20.78
N PHE A 136 -2.52 -20.31 21.95
CA PHE A 136 -1.79 -19.36 22.80
C PHE A 136 -0.30 -19.45 22.46
N TYR A 137 0.33 -18.31 22.24
CA TYR A 137 1.73 -18.20 21.85
C TYR A 137 2.48 -17.36 22.87
N GLU A 138 3.72 -17.73 23.15
CA GLU A 138 4.61 -17.02 24.06
C GLU A 138 5.99 -16.91 23.41
N LYS A 139 6.53 -15.69 23.38
CA LYS A 139 7.86 -15.41 22.85
C LYS A 139 8.64 -14.55 23.83
N GLU A 140 9.89 -14.92 24.05
CA GLU A 140 10.84 -14.14 24.84
C GLU A 140 11.96 -13.65 23.93
N PHE A 141 12.24 -12.34 23.99
CA PHE A 141 13.34 -11.75 23.23
C PHE A 141 13.89 -10.53 23.97
N SER A 142 15.22 -10.42 24.02
CA SER A 142 15.91 -9.29 24.66
C SER A 142 15.45 -9.03 26.11
N GLY A 143 15.09 -10.08 26.87
CA GLY A 143 14.59 -9.98 28.24
C GLY A 143 13.14 -9.51 28.37
N GLN A 144 12.43 -9.36 27.25
CA GLN A 144 11.01 -9.03 27.18
C GLN A 144 10.22 -10.30 26.91
N LYS A 145 9.01 -10.37 27.48
CA LYS A 145 8.10 -11.49 27.29
C LYS A 145 6.82 -11.01 26.63
N VAL A 146 6.40 -11.68 25.56
CA VAL A 146 5.17 -11.37 24.83
C VAL A 146 4.34 -12.63 24.73
N ARG A 147 3.10 -12.56 25.19
CA ARG A 147 2.08 -13.60 25.03
C ARG A 147 1.00 -13.08 24.12
N TYR A 148 0.51 -13.90 23.20
CA TYR A 148 -0.54 -13.47 22.30
C TYR A 148 -1.41 -14.62 21.81
N TYR A 149 -2.64 -14.31 21.44
CA TYR A 149 -3.57 -15.25 20.81
C TYR A 149 -4.55 -14.50 19.90
N LEU A 150 -5.11 -15.22 18.94
CA LEU A 150 -6.18 -14.72 18.08
C LEU A 150 -7.54 -15.12 18.66
N GLN A 151 -8.50 -14.18 18.64
CA GLN A 151 -9.90 -14.42 18.92
C GLN A 151 -10.75 -13.81 17.79
N GLY A 152 -11.08 -14.63 16.78
CA GLY A 152 -11.68 -14.15 15.55
C GLY A 152 -10.75 -13.17 14.82
N ALA A 153 -11.23 -11.94 14.54
CA ALA A 153 -10.47 -10.91 13.84
C ALA A 153 -9.57 -10.03 14.76
N PHE A 154 -9.44 -10.41 16.04
CA PHE A 154 -8.71 -9.63 17.04
C PHE A 154 -7.47 -10.37 17.53
N LEU A 155 -6.35 -9.67 17.60
CA LEU A 155 -5.10 -10.15 18.19
C LEU A 155 -4.98 -9.59 19.61
N HIS A 156 -5.01 -10.49 20.59
CA HIS A 156 -4.81 -10.18 21.99
C HIS A 156 -3.32 -10.31 22.31
N VAL A 157 -2.72 -9.28 22.91
CA VAL A 157 -1.29 -9.22 23.21
C VAL A 157 -1.11 -8.80 24.66
N GLU A 158 -0.43 -9.64 25.42
CA GLU A 158 0.11 -9.32 26.74
C GLU A 158 1.63 -9.15 26.59
N HIS A 159 2.13 -7.95 26.87
CA HIS A 159 3.54 -7.59 26.76
C HIS A 159 4.10 -7.25 28.14
N GLU A 160 5.10 -8.02 28.55
CA GLU A 160 5.92 -7.78 29.72
C GLU A 160 7.31 -7.29 29.26
N PRO A 161 7.50 -5.98 29.03
CA PRO A 161 8.78 -5.41 28.61
C PRO A 161 9.89 -5.58 29.66
N THR A 162 9.50 -5.61 30.94
CA THR A 162 10.40 -5.90 32.06
C THR A 162 9.62 -6.68 33.10
N PRO A 163 10.25 -7.60 33.84
CA PRO A 163 9.56 -8.42 34.84
C PRO A 163 8.67 -7.60 35.78
N GLY A 164 7.38 -7.93 35.82
CA GLY A 164 6.38 -7.28 36.68
C GLY A 164 5.68 -6.05 36.10
N ILE A 165 6.05 -5.55 34.92
CA ILE A 165 5.28 -4.53 34.19
C ILE A 165 4.57 -5.21 33.04
N ILE A 166 3.25 -5.40 33.14
CA ILE A 166 2.46 -6.11 32.13
C ILE A 166 1.46 -5.14 31.48
N ALA A 167 1.61 -4.95 30.18
CA ALA A 167 0.67 -4.21 29.35
C ALA A 167 -0.17 -5.16 28.51
N TYR A 168 -1.45 -4.83 28.34
CA TYR A 168 -2.36 -5.62 27.52
C TYR A 168 -2.94 -4.76 26.39
N TYR A 169 -3.00 -5.33 25.20
CA TYR A 169 -3.51 -4.71 23.99
C TYR A 169 -4.42 -5.67 23.23
N VAL A 170 -5.46 -5.13 22.60
CA VAL A 170 -6.24 -5.82 21.58
C VAL A 170 -6.10 -5.04 20.30
N LEU A 171 -5.63 -5.72 19.25
CA LEU A 171 -5.44 -5.16 17.92
C LEU A 171 -6.52 -5.70 16.98
N ASP A 172 -7.08 -4.83 16.13
CA ASP A 172 -7.89 -5.29 14.99
C ASP A 172 -7.02 -5.85 13.86
N GLN A 173 -7.65 -6.42 12.83
CA GLN A 173 -7.00 -6.92 11.61
C GLN A 173 -6.13 -5.90 10.86
N ASN A 174 -6.27 -4.60 11.14
CA ASN A 174 -5.46 -3.53 10.55
C ASN A 174 -4.29 -3.11 11.46
N GLY A 175 -4.11 -3.75 12.62
CA GLY A 175 -3.11 -3.41 13.62
C GLY A 175 -3.46 -2.18 14.46
N ASN A 176 -4.71 -1.70 14.42
CA ASN A 176 -5.15 -0.61 15.30
C ASN A 176 -5.42 -1.16 16.70
N VAL A 177 -4.94 -0.45 17.73
CA VAL A 177 -5.30 -0.74 19.12
C VAL A 177 -6.76 -0.37 19.34
N VAL A 178 -7.62 -1.38 19.54
CA VAL A 178 -9.05 -1.21 19.83
C VAL A 178 -9.35 -1.26 21.34
N GLU A 179 -8.52 -1.96 22.10
CA GLU A 179 -8.58 -2.00 23.56
C GLU A 179 -7.15 -2.03 24.11
N ASN A 180 -6.95 -1.44 25.28
CA ASN A 180 -5.68 -1.52 25.99
C ASN A 180 -5.91 -1.44 27.50
N LYS A 181 -4.98 -2.01 28.25
CA LYS A 181 -4.86 -1.86 29.69
C LYS A 181 -3.41 -1.53 30.00
N PHE A 182 -3.19 -0.28 30.39
CA PHE A 182 -1.87 0.21 30.76
C PHE A 182 -1.50 -0.33 32.16
N PRO A 183 -0.22 -0.66 32.40
CA PRO A 183 0.28 -1.12 33.70
C PRO A 183 0.31 -0.01 34.77
N HIS A 184 0.19 1.25 34.35
CA HIS A 184 0.27 2.44 35.21
C HIS A 184 -0.87 3.39 34.82
N GLU A 185 -1.23 4.29 35.74
CA GLU A 185 -2.28 5.30 35.47
C GLU A 185 -1.81 6.24 34.35
N LEU A 186 -2.72 6.64 33.46
CA LEU A 186 -2.37 7.51 32.33
C LEU A 186 -1.79 8.86 32.78
N SER A 187 -2.14 9.31 33.98
CA SER A 187 -1.59 10.54 34.58
C SER A 187 -0.08 10.47 34.80
N GLU A 188 0.50 9.28 34.83
CA GLU A 188 1.94 9.05 34.97
C GLU A 188 2.67 9.10 33.62
N TYR A 189 1.95 9.15 32.49
CA TYR A 189 2.55 9.14 31.16
C TYR A 189 2.76 10.53 30.59
N GLU A 190 3.93 10.74 29.98
CA GLU A 190 4.26 11.95 29.23
C GLU A 190 4.10 11.71 27.72
N VAL A 191 3.35 12.57 27.04
CA VAL A 191 3.23 12.56 25.58
C VAL A 191 4.28 13.48 24.97
N ILE A 192 5.21 12.90 24.21
CA ILE A 192 6.35 13.61 23.59
C ILE A 192 6.17 13.59 22.07
N ILE A 193 5.93 14.77 21.50
CA ILE A 193 5.76 14.94 20.05
C ILE A 193 6.96 15.70 19.51
N GLU A 194 7.60 15.17 18.47
CA GLU A 194 8.74 15.83 17.86
C GLU A 194 8.34 17.22 17.32
N PRO A 195 8.99 18.33 17.72
CA PRO A 195 8.52 19.68 17.43
C PRO A 195 8.29 19.97 15.93
N GLY A 196 9.13 19.41 15.06
CA GLY A 196 9.01 19.61 13.60
C GLY A 196 7.83 18.89 12.93
N LEU A 197 7.05 18.12 13.70
CA LEU A 197 5.80 17.51 13.25
C LEU A 197 4.58 18.38 13.50
N ILE A 198 4.61 19.22 14.54
CA ILE A 198 3.46 20.00 15.00
C ILE A 198 3.22 21.15 14.01
N LEU A 199 2.02 21.21 13.44
CA LEU A 199 1.58 22.32 12.61
C LEU A 199 0.85 23.37 13.44
N ARG A 200 -0.02 22.91 14.36
CA ARG A 200 -0.75 23.76 15.32
C ARG A 200 -1.35 22.93 16.44
N THR A 201 -1.61 23.58 17.56
CA THR A 201 -2.34 23.02 18.70
C THR A 201 -3.60 23.85 18.97
N ARG A 202 -4.70 23.19 19.33
CA ARG A 202 -5.94 23.82 19.81
C ARG A 202 -6.31 23.22 21.15
N ILE A 203 -6.70 24.06 22.10
CA ILE A 203 -7.19 23.60 23.41
C ILE A 203 -8.69 23.89 23.48
N LYS A 204 -9.47 22.89 23.87
CA LYS A 204 -10.91 22.98 24.06
C LYS A 204 -11.25 22.57 25.49
N LYS A 205 -11.94 23.42 26.23
CA LYS A 205 -12.46 23.05 27.55
C LYS A 205 -13.63 22.08 27.37
N LEU A 206 -13.55 20.88 27.95
CA LEU A 206 -14.63 19.88 27.91
C LEU A 206 -15.57 20.04 29.12
N SER A 207 -14.99 20.30 30.28
CA SER A 207 -15.71 20.56 31.53
C SER A 207 -14.87 21.47 32.45
N ASN A 208 -15.33 21.74 33.67
CA ASN A 208 -14.52 22.46 34.65
C ASN A 208 -13.26 21.71 35.08
N GLN A 209 -13.23 20.39 34.89
CA GLN A 209 -12.13 19.52 35.32
C GLN A 209 -11.32 18.97 34.15
N LEU A 210 -11.82 19.04 32.92
CA LEU A 210 -11.20 18.42 31.75
C LEU A 210 -11.00 19.41 30.59
N SER A 211 -9.87 19.27 29.93
CA SER A 211 -9.56 19.95 28.67
C SER A 211 -9.09 18.94 27.62
N GLU A 212 -9.38 19.22 26.35
CA GLU A 212 -8.93 18.48 25.20
C GLU A 212 -7.89 19.33 24.45
N GLU A 213 -6.68 18.80 24.32
CA GLU A 213 -5.61 19.35 23.51
C GLU A 213 -5.55 18.60 22.17
N ILE A 214 -5.91 19.29 21.09
CA ILE A 214 -5.96 18.77 19.73
C ILE A 214 -4.72 19.26 18.98
N ILE A 215 -3.82 18.35 18.67
CA ILE A 215 -2.52 18.63 18.05
C ILE A 215 -2.56 18.15 16.60
N PHE A 216 -2.53 19.10 15.68
CA PHE A 216 -2.51 18.84 14.24
C PHE A 216 -1.06 18.72 13.79
N MET A 217 -0.72 17.60 13.18
CA MET A 217 0.61 17.27 12.72
C MET A 217 0.68 17.14 11.20
N LYS A 218 1.91 17.08 10.66
CA LYS A 218 2.16 16.78 9.24
C LYS A 218 1.48 15.46 8.81
N TRP A 219 1.21 15.37 7.51
CA TRP A 219 0.62 14.18 6.85
C TRP A 219 -0.77 13.79 7.36
N GLY A 220 -1.55 14.77 7.84
CA GLY A 220 -2.93 14.54 8.29
C GLY A 220 -3.04 13.78 9.61
N ASN A 221 -1.95 13.62 10.35
CA ASN A 221 -1.98 12.99 11.67
C ASN A 221 -2.51 13.99 12.71
N VAL A 222 -3.36 13.52 13.61
CA VAL A 222 -3.97 14.34 14.67
C VAL A 222 -3.94 13.56 15.97
N ALA A 223 -3.49 14.21 17.04
CA ALA A 223 -3.54 13.69 18.40
C ALA A 223 -4.58 14.47 19.20
N HIS A 224 -5.42 13.75 19.94
CA HIS A 224 -6.37 14.29 20.89
C HIS A 224 -5.92 13.84 22.27
N LEU A 225 -5.54 14.78 23.14
CA LEU A 225 -5.12 14.50 24.51
C LEU A 225 -6.13 15.10 25.47
N ILE A 226 -6.77 14.29 26.30
CA ILE A 226 -7.65 14.77 27.37
C ILE A 226 -6.82 14.85 28.64
N LYS A 227 -6.80 16.03 29.25
CA LYS A 227 -6.05 16.33 30.47
C LYS A 227 -6.98 16.82 31.58
N ASN A 228 -6.63 16.50 32.82
CA ASN A 228 -7.30 17.05 33.99
C ASN A 228 -6.89 18.52 34.24
N ASN A 229 -7.41 19.13 35.31
CA ASN A 229 -7.10 20.50 35.74
C ASN A 229 -5.63 20.72 36.13
N GLU A 230 -4.90 19.66 36.48
CA GLU A 230 -3.48 19.68 36.80
C GLU A 230 -2.61 19.50 35.54
N GLY A 231 -3.22 19.31 34.36
CA GLY A 231 -2.53 19.06 33.10
C GLY A 231 -2.08 17.61 32.92
N LEU A 232 -2.44 16.70 33.83
CA LEU A 232 -2.13 15.28 33.77
C LEU A 232 -3.02 14.56 32.75
N LEU A 233 -2.45 13.60 32.05
CA LEU A 233 -3.14 12.87 30.99
C LEU A 233 -4.21 11.94 31.56
N VAL A 234 -5.43 12.05 31.05
CA VAL A 234 -6.57 11.20 31.42
C VAL A 234 -6.94 10.24 30.30
N SER A 235 -6.81 10.70 29.05
CA SER A 235 -7.08 9.88 27.87
C SER A 235 -6.31 10.44 26.68
N PHE A 236 -5.98 9.60 25.72
CA PHE A 236 -5.42 10.05 24.45
C PHE A 236 -5.95 9.23 23.28
N ASN A 237 -6.03 9.87 22.12
CA ASN A 237 -6.28 9.21 20.84
C ASN A 237 -5.29 9.75 19.81
N ILE A 238 -4.41 8.88 19.31
CA ILE A 238 -3.44 9.20 18.27
C ILE A 238 -3.73 8.26 17.11
N LYS A 239 -4.17 8.81 15.96
CA LYS A 239 -4.62 7.97 14.84
C LYS A 239 -3.52 7.08 14.26
N ARG A 240 -2.26 7.54 14.23
CA ARG A 240 -1.13 6.80 13.65
C ARG A 240 0.22 7.16 14.29
N GLY A 241 1.12 6.18 14.35
CA GLY A 241 2.56 6.43 14.51
C GLY A 241 3.02 6.85 15.89
N CYS A 242 2.42 6.33 16.95
CA CYS A 242 2.93 6.49 18.32
C CYS A 242 3.67 5.24 18.80
N THR A 243 4.71 5.43 19.60
CA THR A 243 5.40 4.36 20.34
C THR A 243 5.19 4.59 21.82
N ILE A 244 4.87 3.54 22.58
CA ILE A 244 4.65 3.61 24.02
C ILE A 244 5.77 2.84 24.72
N SER A 245 6.41 3.46 25.72
CA SER A 245 7.24 2.75 26.71
C SER A 245 6.57 2.83 28.06
N HIS A 246 6.18 1.67 28.58
CA HIS A 246 5.65 1.57 29.94
C HIS A 246 6.73 1.69 31.00
N THR A 247 7.96 1.28 30.69
CA THR A 247 9.12 1.41 31.59
C THR A 247 9.48 2.88 31.80
N GLU A 248 9.51 3.68 30.73
CA GLU A 248 9.80 5.11 30.83
C GLU A 248 8.56 5.98 31.05
N LYS A 249 7.36 5.38 30.99
CA LYS A 249 6.05 6.06 31.04
C LYS A 249 5.96 7.19 30.02
N LYS A 250 6.33 6.90 28.78
CA LYS A 250 6.38 7.88 27.69
C LYS A 250 5.66 7.39 26.44
N ILE A 251 5.00 8.32 25.76
CA ILE A 251 4.30 8.11 24.50
C ILE A 251 4.95 9.04 23.47
N TRP A 252 5.74 8.49 22.54
CA TRP A 252 6.42 9.27 21.51
C TRP A 252 5.67 9.28 20.20
N ILE A 253 5.68 10.44 19.54
CA ILE A 253 5.35 10.59 18.12
C ILE A 253 6.60 11.12 17.42
N LYS A 254 7.27 10.26 16.67
CA LYS A 254 8.51 10.56 15.93
C LYS A 254 8.21 10.75 14.44
N ARG A 255 9.10 11.44 13.71
CA ARG A 255 9.03 11.45 12.24
C ARG A 255 9.14 10.02 11.69
N PRO A 256 8.40 9.68 10.63
CA PRO A 256 8.64 8.46 9.87
C PRO A 256 10.08 8.44 9.38
N GLU A 257 10.78 7.35 9.62
CA GLU A 257 12.07 7.11 8.99
C GLU A 257 11.83 6.79 7.51
N PHE A 258 12.12 7.75 6.64
CA PHE A 258 12.22 7.48 5.21
C PHE A 258 13.55 6.78 4.98
N LYS A 259 13.55 5.44 4.87
CA LYS A 259 14.70 4.73 4.32
C LYS A 259 14.93 5.29 2.90
N LYS A 260 16.11 5.88 2.69
CA LYS A 260 16.56 6.35 1.38
C LYS A 260 16.86 5.18 0.46
#